data_AF-A0AA97G6Q7-F1
#
_entry.id   AF-A0AA97G6Q7-F1
#
_cell.length_a   1.000
_cell.length_b   1.000
_cell.length_c   1.000
_cell.angle_alpha   90.00
_cell.angle_beta   90.00
_cell.angle_gamma   90.00
#
_symmetry.space_group_name_H-M   'P 1'
#
loop_
_entity.id
_entity.type
_entity.pdbx_description
1 polymer ?
#
loop_
_entity_poly.entity_id
_entity_poly.type
_entity_poly.pdbx_seq_one_letter_code
_entity_poly.pdbx_strand_id
1 'polypeptide(L)' 'MKQRPKPKTRYRNLIKSGVDHIKAASIAASSKGYYRLSRTFAVQQALNDTFLENLGLVSLIDLRIRFNYP' A
#
# COMPACT_ATOMS: atom_id res chain seq x y z
N MET A 1 -6.53 -4.98 15.21
CA MET A 1 -5.13 -5.02 15.69
C MET A 1 -4.20 -4.57 14.57
N LYS A 2 -3.31 -3.59 14.82
CA LYS A 2 -2.44 -3.03 13.78
C LYS A 2 -1.28 -3.97 13.48
N GLN A 3 -1.18 -4.48 12.25
CA GLN A 3 -0.07 -5.34 11.86
C GLN A 3 1.20 -4.51 11.66
N ARG A 4 2.23 -4.78 12.48
CA ARG A 4 3.55 -4.13 12.38
C ARG A 4 4.55 -5.11 11.77
N PRO A 5 4.78 -5.10 10.45
CA PRO A 5 5.78 -5.97 9.85
C PRO A 5 7.17 -5.58 10.35
N LYS A 6 8.02 -6.58 10.62
CA LYS A 6 9.45 -6.34 10.87
C LYS A 6 10.06 -5.61 9.66
N PRO A 7 11.11 -4.79 9.84
CA PRO A 7 11.77 -4.06 8.74
C PRO A 7 12.07 -4.92 7.51
N LYS A 8 12.57 -6.15 7.73
CA LYS A 8 12.84 -7.13 6.67
C LYS A 8 11.60 -7.53 5.87
N THR A 9 10.48 -7.74 6.54
CA THR A 9 9.19 -8.08 5.89
C THR A 9 8.66 -6.88 5.13
N ARG A 10 8.74 -5.67 5.72
CA ARG A 10 8.35 -4.42 5.06
C ARG A 10 9.13 -4.21 3.76
N TYR A 11 10.45 -4.37 3.79
CA TYR A 11 11.30 -4.30 2.61
C TYR A 11 10.87 -5.29 1.52
N ARG A 12 10.72 -6.58 1.87
CA ARG A 12 10.32 -7.62 0.92
C ARG A 12 8.97 -7.33 0.26
N ASN A 13 8.01 -6.81 1.01
CA ASN A 13 6.71 -6.44 0.48
C ASN A 13 6.83 -5.29 -0.52
N LEU A 14 7.62 -4.25 -0.20
CA LEU A 14 7.85 -3.13 -1.11
C LEU A 14 8.54 -3.58 -2.42
N ILE A 15 9.55 -4.44 -2.32
CA ILE A 15 10.22 -5.02 -3.50
C ILE A 15 9.25 -5.87 -4.33
N LYS A 16 8.41 -6.69 -3.68
CA LYS A 16 7.40 -7.50 -4.37
C LYS A 16 6.42 -6.64 -5.16
N SER A 17 6.11 -5.44 -4.68
CA SER A 17 5.28 -4.45 -5.38
C SER A 17 6.03 -3.62 -6.42
N GLY A 18 7.30 -3.89 -6.69
CA GLY A 18 8.08 -3.21 -7.73
C GLY A 18 8.69 -1.86 -7.31
N VAL A 19 8.78 -1.58 -6.01
CA VAL A 19 9.48 -0.38 -5.52
C VAL A 19 10.99 -0.59 -5.65
N ASP A 20 11.70 0.46 -6.09
CA ASP A 20 13.16 0.48 -6.18
C ASP A 20 13.84 0.08 -4.85
N HIS A 21 14.97 -0.63 -4.95
CA HIS A 21 15.71 -1.16 -3.82
C HIS A 21 16.12 -0.10 -2.79
N ILE A 22 16.60 1.05 -3.25
CA ILE A 22 17.09 2.12 -2.38
C ILE A 22 15.91 2.76 -1.63
N LYS A 23 14.82 3.05 -2.35
CA LYS A 23 13.58 3.58 -1.76
C LYS A 23 12.96 2.60 -0.77
N ALA A 24 12.91 1.32 -1.12
CA ALA A 24 12.39 0.27 -0.27
C ALA A 24 13.21 0.13 1.02
N ALA A 25 14.54 0.16 0.95
CA ALA A 25 15.42 0.09 2.12
C ALA A 25 15.23 1.32 3.04
N SER A 26 15.16 2.52 2.47
CA SER A 26 14.93 3.77 3.22
C SER A 26 13.59 3.75 3.97
N ILE A 27 12.50 3.39 3.30
CA ILE A 27 11.19 3.25 3.93
C ILE A 27 11.18 2.10 4.94
N ALA A 28 11.88 1.00 4.66
CA ALA A 28 11.98 -0.16 5.53
C ALA A 28 12.76 0.08 6.83
N ALA A 29 13.72 1.01 6.83
CA ALA A 29 14.47 1.43 8.02
C ALA A 29 13.83 2.62 8.74
N SER A 30 12.91 3.33 8.09
CA SER A 30 12.31 4.55 8.61
C SER A 30 11.57 4.35 9.94
N SER A 31 11.93 5.17 10.94
CA SER A 31 11.24 5.28 12.24
C SER A 31 9.96 6.13 12.17
N LYS A 32 9.58 6.59 10.96
CA LYS A 32 8.41 7.45 10.80
C LYS A 32 7.12 6.66 11.06
N GLY A 33 6.13 7.32 11.66
CA GLY A 33 4.84 6.71 11.97
C GLY A 33 4.06 6.30 10.72
N TYR A 34 3.18 5.32 10.84
CA TYR A 34 2.44 4.72 9.72
C TYR A 34 1.66 5.73 8.88
N TYR A 35 0.98 6.69 9.52
CA TYR A 35 0.23 7.73 8.80
C TYR A 35 1.14 8.61 7.93
N ARG A 36 2.36 8.86 8.38
CA ARG A 36 3.34 9.61 7.59
C ARG A 36 3.93 8.76 6.47
N LEU A 37 4.15 7.47 6.72
CA LEU A 37 4.64 6.53 5.71
C LEU A 37 3.60 6.21 4.65
N SER A 38 2.30 6.12 4.99
CA SER A 38 1.23 5.81 4.04
C SER A 38 1.11 6.85 2.92
N ARG A 39 1.53 8.09 3.18
CA ARG A 39 1.56 9.18 2.21
C ARG A 39 2.81 9.21 1.34
N THR A 40 3.78 8.33 1.59
CA THR A 40 5.00 8.27 0.78
C THR A 40 4.74 7.55 -0.53
N PHE A 41 5.38 8.01 -1.60
CA PHE A 41 5.22 7.44 -2.93
C PHE A 41 5.47 5.92 -2.97
N ALA A 42 6.53 5.45 -2.31
CA ALA A 42 6.85 4.02 -2.26
C ALA A 42 5.74 3.18 -1.63
N VAL A 43 5.06 3.69 -0.59
CA VAL A 43 3.95 2.96 0.05
C VAL A 43 2.69 3.04 -0.78
N GLN A 44 2.38 4.18 -1.41
CA GLN A 44 1.24 4.28 -2.33
C GLN A 44 1.41 3.42 -3.58
N GLN A 45 2.63 3.36 -4.13
CA GLN A 45 2.94 2.46 -5.23
C GLN A 45 2.74 0.99 -4.81
N ALA A 46 3.13 0.64 -3.59
CA ALA A 46 2.94 -0.71 -3.08
C ALA A 46 1.49 -1.06 -2.72
N LEU A 47 0.71 -0.06 -2.30
CA LEU A 47 -0.72 -0.17 -1.96
C LEU A 47 -1.57 0.56 -3.00
N ASN A 48 -1.42 0.17 -4.27
CA ASN A 48 -2.20 0.74 -5.36
C ASN A 48 -3.61 0.11 -5.41
N ASP A 49 -4.50 0.73 -6.18
CA ASP A 49 -5.89 0.29 -6.30
C ASP A 49 -5.99 -1.15 -6.80
N THR A 50 -5.16 -1.53 -7.79
CA THR A 50 -5.12 -2.91 -8.31
C THR A 50 -4.77 -3.95 -7.24
N PHE A 51 -3.86 -3.61 -6.32
CA PHE A 51 -3.49 -4.50 -5.22
C PHE A 51 -4.64 -4.64 -4.23
N LEU A 52 -5.35 -3.55 -3.94
CA LEU A 52 -6.49 -3.55 -3.04
C LEU A 52 -7.69 -4.30 -3.64
N GLU A 53 -7.95 -4.15 -4.94
CA GLU A 53 -8.97 -4.91 -5.67
C GLU A 53 -8.68 -6.41 -5.64
N ASN A 54 -7.42 -6.81 -5.82
CA ASN A 54 -6.99 -8.21 -5.68
C ASN A 54 -7.18 -8.77 -4.27
N LEU A 55 -7.22 -7.91 -3.24
CA LEU A 55 -7.58 -8.30 -1.87
C LEU A 55 -9.10 -8.37 -1.65
N GLY A 56 -9.91 -8.02 -2.66
CA GLY A 56 -11.36 -7.96 -2.61
C GLY A 56 -11.93 -6.61 -2.18
N LEU A 57 -11.11 -5.54 -2.15
CA LEU A 57 -11.62 -4.20 -1.89
C LEU A 57 -12.36 -3.66 -3.10
N VAL A 58 -13.63 -3.31 -2.93
CA VAL A 58 -14.44 -2.70 -3.99
C VAL A 58 -14.30 -1.18 -3.93
N SER A 59 -14.06 -0.55 -5.07
CA SER A 59 -14.06 0.91 -5.21
C SER A 59 -15.44 1.49 -4.88
N LEU A 60 -15.45 2.51 -4.02
CA LEU A 60 -16.68 3.18 -3.60
C LEU A 60 -17.36 3.90 -4.78
N ILE A 61 -16.55 4.42 -5.72
CA ILE A 61 -17.07 5.09 -6.91
C ILE A 61 -17.80 4.09 -7.81
N ASP A 62 -17.22 2.91 -8.00
CA ASP A 62 -17.83 1.86 -8.82
C ASP A 62 -19.13 1.35 -8.20
N LEU A 63 -19.17 1.21 -6.87
CA LEU A 63 -20.38 0.85 -6.14
C LEU A 63 -21.46 1.92 -6.32
N ARG A 64 -21.09 3.19 -6.20
CA ARG A 64 -22.03 4.32 -6.38
C ARG A 64 -22.57 4.38 -7.80
N ILE A 65 -21.73 4.21 -8.82
CA ILE A 65 -22.17 4.20 -10.22
C ILE A 65 -23.13 3.04 -10.46
N ARG A 66 -22.78 1.83 -9.99
CA ARG A 66 -23.66 0.65 -10.06
C ARG A 66 -25.01 0.87 -9.40
N PHE A 67 -25.05 1.60 -8.28
CA PHE A 67 -26.30 1.87 -7.57
C PHE A 67 -27.16 2.95 -8.26
N ASN A 68 -26.53 3.98 -8.83
CA ASN A 68 -27.23 5.11 -9.44
C ASN A 68 -27.62 4.90 -10.90
N TYR A 69 -26.91 4.03 -11.62
CA TYR A 69 -27.15 3.71 -13.03
C TYR A 69 -27.32 2.18 -13.16
N PRO A 70 -28.52 1.65 -12.82
CA PRO A 70 -28.83 0.24 -13.03
C PRO A 70 -28.91 -0.11 -14.53
#